data_AF-A0A832HYJ0-F1
#
_entry.id   AF-A0A832HYJ0-F1
#
_cell.length_a   1.000
_cell.length_b   1.000
_cell.length_c   1.000
_cell.angle_alpha   90.00
_cell.angle_beta   90.00
_cell.angle_gamma   90.00
#
_symmetry.space_group_name_H-M   'P 1'
#
loop_
_entity.id
_entity.type
_entity.pdbx_description
1 polymer ?
#
loop_
_entity_poly.entity_id
_entity_poly.type
_entity_poly.pdbx_seq_one_letter_code
_entity_poly.pdbx_strand_id
1 'polypeptide(L)'
;MKSTTIIVALCILLSISGMVLFLIRRGIRTKSEAISIGVQCLISAVIIWGLAVWAVPAVKAQNLGAIFGILGALVGGLMLALLWTPSVVNLISRPFEVLFTGGGKPPDPVPNYSKALSLRHQGKFREAIYAIQEQLNQFPADATGAMLLAEIQAVNLQDITAASMTVERLCAQPEIPVATRAMALHALADWHLSVARDSDSAKAALEKIVELFPDTEQAMMALQRLAHLTTPGQLEERDHPRTIPLKPGIQNLGLKKVSIEELVPEKTIEQEAEEMVQHLEQHPFDTETRERLACLYAEKYRRLDLAAEQLEQMIQCPNQPARQVVRWLNLLADFQVMLEQDLIAATATLQRIVDKFPNTAFAAQAKERMANLPSELHKSATSPAPTIKMGNYGRFVAGRYVPPEPDSQQTPPAQQ
;
A
#
# COMPACT_ATOMS: atom_id res chain seq x y z
N MET A 1 -29.30 -23.67 -80.11
CA MET A 1 -27.99 -23.79 -79.44
C MET A 1 -27.59 -22.60 -78.55
N LYS A 2 -28.08 -21.37 -78.74
CA LYS A 2 -27.67 -20.21 -77.89
C LYS A 2 -28.37 -20.10 -76.53
N SER A 3 -29.56 -20.68 -76.35
CA SER A 3 -30.32 -20.61 -75.08
C SER A 3 -29.82 -21.61 -74.04
N THR A 4 -29.41 -22.81 -74.45
CA THR A 4 -28.82 -23.83 -73.57
C THR A 4 -27.47 -23.40 -72.99
N THR A 5 -26.64 -22.69 -73.77
CA THR A 5 -25.37 -22.14 -73.29
C THR A 5 -25.57 -21.03 -72.25
N ILE A 6 -26.65 -20.24 -72.34
CA ILE A 6 -26.96 -19.17 -71.39
C ILE A 6 -27.46 -19.76 -70.06
N ILE A 7 -28.33 -20.77 -70.12
CA ILE A 7 -28.85 -21.44 -68.92
C ILE A 7 -27.72 -22.15 -68.18
N VAL A 8 -26.84 -22.85 -68.90
CA VAL A 8 -25.67 -23.51 -68.32
C VAL A 8 -24.71 -22.49 -67.69
N ALA A 9 -24.46 -21.34 -68.33
CA ALA A 9 -23.64 -20.28 -67.76
C ALA A 9 -24.25 -19.67 -66.49
N LEU A 10 -25.57 -19.48 -66.45
CA LEU A 10 -26.28 -18.97 -65.27
C LEU A 10 -26.22 -19.96 -64.10
N CYS A 11 -26.41 -21.26 -64.37
CA CYS A 11 -26.30 -22.31 -63.35
C CYS A 11 -24.87 -22.43 -62.81
N ILE A 12 -23.86 -22.27 -63.65
CA ILE A 12 -22.44 -22.25 -63.22
C ILE A 12 -22.16 -21.03 -62.35
N LEU A 13 -22.64 -19.83 -62.72
CA LEU A 13 -22.48 -18.61 -61.92
C LEU A 13 -23.19 -18.71 -60.55
N LEU A 14 -24.40 -19.28 -60.51
CA LEU A 14 -25.14 -19.51 -59.26
C LEU A 14 -24.46 -20.56 -58.38
N SER A 15 -23.90 -21.61 -58.97
CA SER A 15 -23.16 -22.65 -58.24
C SER A 15 -21.87 -22.10 -57.65
N ILE A 16 -21.12 -21.29 -58.42
CA ILE A 16 -19.91 -20.62 -57.94
C ILE A 16 -20.25 -19.64 -56.81
N SER A 17 -21.30 -18.83 -56.95
CA SER A 17 -21.76 -17.90 -55.92
C SER A 17 -22.18 -18.63 -54.62
N GLY A 18 -22.90 -19.74 -54.74
CA GLY A 18 -23.26 -20.59 -53.59
C GLY A 18 -22.04 -21.21 -52.91
N MET A 19 -21.03 -21.62 -53.68
CA MET A 19 -19.78 -22.15 -53.16
C MET A 19 -18.94 -21.06 -52.45
N VAL A 20 -18.99 -19.81 -52.94
CA VAL A 20 -18.36 -18.65 -52.28
C VAL A 20 -19.00 -18.38 -50.92
N LEU A 21 -20.33 -18.31 -50.85
CA LEU A 21 -21.06 -18.12 -49.59
C LEU A 21 -20.78 -19.25 -48.58
N PHE A 22 -20.63 -20.48 -49.06
CA PHE A 22 -20.26 -21.63 -48.24
C PHE A 22 -18.83 -21.52 -47.69
N LEU A 23 -17.86 -21.14 -48.52
CA LEU A 23 -16.46 -20.99 -48.09
C LEU A 23 -16.27 -19.80 -47.12
N ILE A 24 -17.00 -18.70 -47.31
CA ILE A 24 -17.03 -17.56 -46.36
C ILE A 24 -17.60 -18.02 -45.01
N ARG A 25 -18.74 -18.72 -45.02
CA ARG A 25 -19.36 -19.23 -43.79
C ARG A 25 -18.46 -20.26 -43.09
N ARG A 26 -17.69 -21.03 -43.85
CA ARG A 26 -16.74 -22.01 -43.32
C ARG A 26 -15.49 -21.33 -42.74
N GLY A 27 -14.90 -20.36 -43.43
CA GLY A 27 -13.71 -19.62 -42.98
C GLY A 27 -13.96 -18.81 -41.70
N ILE A 28 -15.16 -18.27 -41.51
CA ILE A 28 -15.55 -17.58 -40.27
C ILE A 28 -15.69 -18.58 -39.09
N ARG A 29 -15.97 -19.86 -39.36
CA ARG A 29 -16.20 -20.88 -38.33
C ARG A 29 -14.95 -21.67 -37.95
N THR A 30 -14.01 -21.87 -38.86
CA THR A 30 -12.75 -22.54 -38.55
C THR A 30 -11.68 -21.50 -38.24
N LYS A 31 -11.36 -21.31 -36.95
CA LYS A 31 -10.07 -20.77 -36.52
C LYS A 31 -8.98 -21.70 -37.06
N SER A 32 -8.47 -21.45 -38.26
CA SER A 32 -7.26 -22.11 -38.74
C SER A 32 -6.39 -21.11 -39.48
N GLU A 33 -5.33 -20.69 -38.79
CA GLU A 33 -4.04 -20.49 -39.43
C GLU A 33 -3.77 -21.66 -40.40
N ALA A 34 -3.15 -21.36 -41.55
CA ALA A 34 -2.78 -22.29 -42.62
C ALA A 34 -3.81 -22.55 -43.73
N ILE A 35 -4.22 -21.50 -44.43
CA ILE A 35 -4.00 -21.56 -45.89
C ILE A 35 -2.58 -20.99 -46.07
N SER A 36 -1.61 -21.85 -46.36
CA SER A 36 -0.24 -21.38 -46.62
C SER A 36 -0.27 -20.35 -47.73
N ILE A 37 0.57 -19.31 -47.64
CA ILE A 37 0.65 -18.24 -48.66
C ILE A 37 0.81 -18.85 -50.06
N GLY A 38 1.45 -20.01 -50.18
CA GLY A 38 1.55 -20.80 -51.41
C GLY A 38 0.21 -21.27 -51.98
N VAL A 39 -0.74 -21.73 -51.15
CA VAL A 39 -2.08 -22.14 -51.60
C VAL A 39 -2.91 -20.92 -52.00
N GLN A 40 -2.77 -19.77 -51.30
CA GLN A 40 -3.43 -18.52 -51.69
C GLN A 40 -2.94 -18.03 -53.07
N CYS A 41 -1.63 -18.10 -53.33
CA CYS A 41 -1.03 -17.76 -54.62
C CYS A 41 -1.47 -18.71 -55.75
N LEU A 42 -1.65 -20.00 -55.45
CA LEU A 42 -2.12 -20.97 -56.44
C LEU A 42 -3.58 -20.69 -56.84
N ILE A 43 -4.44 -20.41 -55.86
CA ILE A 43 -5.86 -20.07 -56.09
C ILE A 43 -5.98 -18.74 -56.86
N SER A 44 -5.20 -17.71 -56.51
CA SER A 44 -5.20 -16.45 -57.26
C SER A 44 -4.72 -16.63 -58.69
N ALA A 45 -3.68 -17.44 -58.93
CA ALA A 45 -3.19 -17.76 -60.27
C ALA A 45 -4.27 -18.47 -61.12
N VAL A 46 -5.03 -19.40 -60.54
CA VAL A 46 -6.13 -20.10 -61.22
C VAL A 46 -7.29 -19.15 -61.56
N ILE A 47 -7.65 -18.24 -60.64
CA ILE A 47 -8.71 -17.24 -60.88
C ILE A 47 -8.27 -16.25 -61.97
N ILE A 48 -7.04 -15.74 -61.90
CA ILE A 48 -6.49 -14.82 -62.90
C ILE A 48 -6.41 -15.50 -64.27
N TRP A 49 -5.98 -16.76 -64.32
CA TRP A 49 -5.93 -17.54 -65.55
C TRP A 49 -7.33 -17.76 -66.14
N GLY A 50 -8.31 -18.12 -65.32
CA GLY A 50 -9.71 -18.26 -65.74
C GLY A 50 -10.31 -16.96 -66.28
N LEU A 51 -10.01 -15.83 -65.65
CA LEU A 51 -10.41 -14.50 -66.16
C LEU A 51 -9.71 -14.15 -67.48
N ALA A 52 -8.42 -14.43 -67.61
CA ALA A 52 -7.65 -14.14 -68.81
C ALA A 52 -8.11 -14.98 -70.02
N VAL A 53 -8.40 -16.27 -69.80
CA VAL A 53 -8.78 -17.20 -70.87
C VAL A 53 -10.25 -17.05 -71.28
N TRP A 54 -11.14 -16.72 -70.34
CA TRP A 54 -12.58 -16.70 -70.60
C TRP A 54 -13.18 -15.29 -70.67
N ALA A 55 -12.87 -14.43 -69.70
CA ALA A 55 -13.50 -13.11 -69.61
C ALA A 55 -12.93 -12.11 -70.64
N VAL A 56 -11.61 -12.07 -70.82
CA VAL A 56 -10.95 -11.13 -71.77
C VAL A 56 -11.39 -11.34 -73.22
N PRO A 57 -11.40 -12.57 -73.80
CA PRO A 57 -11.89 -12.76 -75.16
C PRO A 57 -13.41 -12.55 -75.28
N ALA A 58 -14.20 -12.88 -74.25
CA ALA A 58 -15.64 -12.63 -74.25
C ALA A 58 -16.01 -11.12 -74.26
N VAL A 59 -15.20 -10.29 -73.59
CA VAL A 59 -15.35 -8.82 -73.62
C VAL A 59 -14.90 -8.24 -74.97
N LYS A 60 -13.80 -8.75 -75.54
CA LYS A 60 -13.32 -8.31 -76.87
C LYS A 60 -14.28 -8.65 -78.02
N ALA A 61 -15.07 -9.71 -77.89
CA ALA A 61 -16.02 -10.14 -78.92
C ALA A 61 -17.27 -9.25 -79.09
N GLN A 62 -17.44 -8.18 -78.28
CA GLN A 62 -18.51 -7.15 -78.37
C GLN A 62 -19.95 -7.67 -78.55
N ASN A 63 -20.25 -8.86 -78.03
CA ASN A 63 -21.58 -9.47 -78.06
C ASN A 63 -22.20 -9.51 -76.64
N LEU A 64 -23.40 -10.04 -76.46
CA LEU A 64 -24.05 -10.24 -75.14
C LEU A 64 -23.18 -11.00 -74.13
N GLY A 65 -22.15 -11.74 -74.58
CA GLY A 65 -21.12 -12.36 -73.73
C GLY A 65 -20.20 -11.37 -72.99
N ALA A 66 -20.08 -10.12 -73.44
CA ALA A 66 -19.26 -9.09 -72.80
C ALA A 66 -19.79 -8.71 -71.41
N ILE A 67 -21.12 -8.70 -71.23
CA ILE A 67 -21.76 -8.43 -69.92
C ILE A 67 -21.37 -9.53 -68.92
N PHE A 68 -21.39 -10.80 -69.34
CA PHE A 68 -20.97 -11.93 -68.51
C PHE A 68 -19.47 -11.92 -68.21
N GLY A 69 -18.63 -11.46 -69.16
CA GLY A 69 -17.20 -11.28 -68.92
C GLY A 69 -16.91 -10.20 -67.88
N ILE A 70 -17.62 -9.07 -67.92
CA ILE A 70 -17.50 -7.98 -66.93
C ILE A 70 -17.98 -8.46 -65.55
N LEU A 71 -19.12 -9.15 -65.48
CA LEU A 71 -19.64 -9.69 -64.23
C LEU A 71 -18.67 -10.73 -63.62
N GLY A 72 -18.10 -11.60 -64.46
CA GLY A 72 -17.09 -12.57 -64.04
C GLY A 72 -15.83 -11.91 -63.50
N ALA A 73 -15.34 -10.85 -64.14
CA ALA A 73 -14.19 -10.08 -63.66
C ALA A 73 -14.46 -9.38 -62.32
N LEU A 74 -15.67 -8.84 -62.12
CA LEU A 74 -16.07 -8.21 -60.86
C LEU A 74 -16.11 -9.24 -59.72
N VAL A 75 -16.73 -10.40 -59.96
CA VAL A 75 -16.80 -11.48 -58.96
C VAL A 75 -15.39 -12.03 -58.67
N GLY A 76 -14.58 -12.28 -59.69
CA GLY A 76 -13.21 -12.77 -59.52
C GLY A 76 -12.31 -11.78 -58.78
N GLY A 77 -12.44 -10.47 -59.05
CA GLY A 77 -11.74 -9.41 -58.33
C GLY A 77 -12.17 -9.33 -56.85
N LEU A 78 -13.48 -9.43 -56.58
CA LEU A 78 -14.01 -9.46 -55.21
C LEU A 78 -13.51 -10.69 -54.43
N MET A 79 -13.44 -11.85 -55.08
CA MET A 79 -12.87 -13.07 -54.48
C MET A 79 -11.39 -12.90 -54.15
N LEU A 80 -10.61 -12.27 -55.04
CA LEU A 80 -9.19 -12.01 -54.80
C LEU A 80 -8.99 -11.05 -53.61
N ALA A 81 -9.80 -10.00 -53.53
CA ALA A 81 -9.77 -9.04 -52.43
C ALA A 81 -10.09 -9.69 -51.09
N LEU A 82 -11.15 -10.51 -51.03
CA LEU A 82 -11.52 -11.23 -49.81
C LEU A 82 -10.49 -12.28 -49.40
N LEU A 83 -9.87 -12.97 -50.36
CA LEU A 83 -8.83 -13.97 -50.10
C LEU A 83 -7.56 -13.36 -49.50
N TRP A 84 -7.17 -12.17 -49.97
CA TRP A 84 -5.98 -11.46 -49.50
C TRP A 84 -6.23 -10.56 -48.28
N THR A 85 -7.49 -10.24 -47.95
CA THR A 85 -7.85 -9.38 -46.81
C THR A 85 -7.14 -9.80 -45.51
N PRO A 86 -7.21 -11.06 -45.03
CA PRO A 86 -6.55 -11.44 -43.78
C PRO A 86 -5.02 -11.32 -43.84
N SER A 87 -4.40 -11.60 -44.99
CA SER A 87 -2.93 -11.52 -45.17
C SER A 87 -2.44 -10.07 -45.22
N VAL A 88 -3.18 -9.19 -45.90
CA VAL A 88 -2.86 -7.75 -45.98
C VAL A 88 -3.09 -7.06 -44.63
N VAL A 89 -4.18 -7.40 -43.93
CA VAL A 89 -4.45 -6.89 -42.58
C VAL A 89 -3.32 -7.26 -41.62
N ASN A 90 -2.87 -8.51 -41.63
CA ASN A 90 -1.74 -8.93 -40.78
C ASN A 90 -0.41 -8.26 -41.16
N LEU A 91 -0.16 -7.98 -42.44
CA LEU A 91 1.06 -7.29 -42.88
C LEU A 91 1.09 -5.84 -42.41
N ILE A 92 -0.07 -5.18 -42.40
CA ILE A 92 -0.22 -3.79 -41.97
C ILE A 92 -0.29 -3.70 -40.44
N SER A 93 -0.97 -4.62 -39.74
CA SER A 93 -1.16 -4.54 -38.29
C SER A 93 0.10 -4.85 -37.49
N ARG A 94 0.96 -5.76 -37.95
CA ARG A 94 2.19 -6.18 -37.23
C ARG A 94 3.14 -5.04 -36.84
N PRO A 95 3.54 -4.10 -37.73
CA PRO A 95 4.39 -2.98 -37.32
C PRO A 95 3.71 -2.06 -36.31
N PHE A 96 2.39 -1.85 -36.42
CA PHE A 96 1.62 -1.05 -35.45
C PHE A 96 1.50 -1.77 -34.09
N GLU A 97 1.25 -3.08 -34.07
CA GLU A 97 1.25 -3.89 -32.84
C GLU A 97 2.60 -3.81 -32.15
N VAL A 98 3.71 -3.99 -32.87
CA VAL A 98 5.06 -3.90 -32.29
C VAL A 98 5.33 -2.52 -31.66
N LEU A 99 4.81 -1.45 -32.26
CA LEU A 99 4.94 -0.08 -31.75
C LEU A 99 4.09 0.19 -30.50
N PHE A 100 2.88 -0.37 -30.41
CA PHE A 100 1.97 -0.12 -29.29
C PHE A 100 2.08 -1.14 -28.15
N THR A 101 2.51 -2.38 -28.42
CA THR A 101 2.56 -3.48 -27.43
C THR A 101 3.96 -4.00 -27.14
N GLY A 102 5.02 -3.43 -27.73
CA GLY A 102 6.41 -3.79 -27.43
C GLY A 102 6.87 -5.11 -28.08
N GLY A 103 6.16 -5.54 -29.13
CA GLY A 103 6.39 -6.82 -29.81
C GLY A 103 5.71 -7.97 -29.07
N GLY A 104 5.19 -8.94 -29.83
CA GLY A 104 4.45 -10.11 -29.34
C GLY A 104 5.29 -11.13 -28.54
N LYS A 105 6.19 -10.67 -27.68
CA LYS A 105 6.64 -11.47 -26.56
C LYS A 105 5.46 -11.60 -25.60
N PRO A 106 5.06 -12.82 -25.20
CA PRO A 106 4.09 -12.94 -24.12
C PRO A 106 4.61 -12.12 -22.94
N PRO A 107 3.74 -11.37 -22.23
CA PRO A 107 4.16 -10.57 -21.08
C PRO A 107 4.96 -11.47 -20.14
N ASP A 108 6.05 -10.94 -19.58
CA ASP A 108 6.87 -11.68 -18.62
C ASP A 108 5.92 -12.29 -17.58
N PRO A 109 6.01 -13.60 -17.32
CA PRO A 109 4.99 -14.31 -16.59
C PRO A 109 5.06 -13.85 -15.13
N VAL A 110 4.20 -12.89 -14.78
CA VAL A 110 4.06 -12.35 -13.43
C VAL A 110 2.96 -13.12 -12.70
N PRO A 111 3.15 -13.44 -11.41
CA PRO A 111 2.12 -14.10 -10.62
C PRO A 111 0.86 -13.21 -10.57
N ASN A 112 -0.30 -13.78 -10.89
CA ASN A 112 -1.56 -13.04 -10.92
C ASN A 112 -2.58 -13.66 -9.96
N TYR A 113 -2.86 -12.95 -8.87
CA TYR A 113 -3.79 -13.38 -7.83
C TYR A 113 -5.21 -12.84 -7.97
N SER A 114 -5.56 -12.15 -9.06
CA SER A 114 -6.91 -11.61 -9.27
C SER A 114 -8.02 -12.66 -9.14
N LYS A 115 -7.80 -13.85 -9.72
CA LYS A 115 -8.71 -15.01 -9.58
C LYS A 115 -8.86 -15.41 -8.10
N ALA A 116 -7.76 -15.56 -7.38
CA ALA A 116 -7.79 -15.92 -5.96
C ALA A 116 -8.50 -14.86 -5.10
N LEU A 117 -8.24 -13.57 -5.33
CA LEU A 117 -8.90 -12.48 -4.62
C LEU A 117 -10.41 -12.46 -4.88
N SER A 118 -10.84 -12.63 -6.14
CA SER A 118 -12.27 -12.73 -6.45
C SER A 118 -12.96 -13.90 -5.74
N LEU A 119 -12.30 -15.06 -5.64
CA LEU A 119 -12.80 -16.22 -4.92
C LEU A 119 -12.86 -15.96 -3.40
N ARG A 120 -11.86 -15.27 -2.84
CA ARG A 120 -11.84 -14.82 -1.44
C ARG A 120 -13.02 -13.90 -1.14
N HIS A 121 -13.28 -12.91 -2.00
CA HIS A 121 -14.43 -12.00 -1.84
C HIS A 121 -15.79 -12.70 -1.96
N GLN A 122 -15.86 -13.82 -2.70
CA GLN A 122 -17.05 -14.68 -2.78
C GLN A 122 -17.21 -15.62 -1.57
N GLY A 123 -16.31 -15.59 -0.59
CA GLY A 123 -16.31 -16.50 0.56
C GLY A 123 -15.82 -17.91 0.24
N LYS A 124 -15.33 -18.15 -0.98
CA LYS A 124 -14.85 -19.47 -1.43
C LYS A 124 -13.38 -19.67 -1.09
N PHE A 125 -13.06 -19.67 0.21
CA PHE A 125 -11.68 -19.65 0.70
C PHE A 125 -10.84 -20.87 0.28
N ARG A 126 -11.44 -22.06 0.23
CA ARG A 126 -10.74 -23.28 -0.21
C ARG A 126 -10.37 -23.24 -1.70
N GLU A 127 -11.27 -22.72 -2.55
CA GLU A 127 -10.99 -22.53 -3.98
C GLU A 127 -9.95 -21.43 -4.19
N ALA A 128 -9.99 -20.36 -3.38
CA ALA A 128 -8.99 -19.30 -3.41
C ALA A 128 -7.58 -19.83 -3.06
N ILE A 129 -7.47 -20.67 -2.03
CA ILE A 129 -6.22 -21.34 -1.65
C ILE A 129 -5.67 -22.17 -2.82
N TYR A 130 -6.52 -22.97 -3.47
CA TYR A 130 -6.10 -23.78 -4.62
C TYR A 130 -5.58 -22.91 -5.77
N ALA A 131 -6.26 -21.80 -6.08
CA ALA A 131 -5.82 -20.87 -7.10
C ALA A 131 -4.47 -20.20 -6.76
N ILE A 132 -4.21 -19.92 -5.48
CA ILE A 132 -2.91 -19.37 -5.03
C ILE A 132 -1.82 -20.44 -5.13
N GLN A 133 -2.09 -21.65 -4.69
CA GLN A 133 -1.15 -22.77 -4.77
C GLN A 133 -0.77 -23.09 -6.22
N GLU A 134 -1.72 -23.02 -7.14
CA GLU A 134 -1.45 -23.17 -8.59
C GLU A 134 -0.43 -22.15 -9.09
N GLN A 135 -0.52 -20.90 -8.63
CA GLN A 135 0.43 -19.85 -8.96
C GLN A 135 1.77 -20.04 -8.23
N LEU A 136 1.77 -20.39 -6.95
CA LEU A 136 3.00 -20.66 -6.19
C LEU A 136 3.76 -21.89 -6.70
N ASN A 137 3.09 -22.87 -7.30
CA ASN A 137 3.77 -23.97 -7.98
C ASN A 137 4.55 -23.51 -9.22
N GLN A 138 4.08 -22.46 -9.88
CA GLN A 138 4.76 -21.83 -11.01
C GLN A 138 5.84 -20.83 -10.54
N PHE A 139 5.58 -20.16 -9.42
CA PHE A 139 6.45 -19.14 -8.81
C PHE A 139 6.69 -19.43 -7.31
N PRO A 140 7.57 -20.38 -6.96
CA PRO A 140 7.74 -20.82 -5.57
C PRO A 140 8.37 -19.78 -4.65
N ALA A 141 9.09 -18.80 -5.21
CA ALA A 141 9.76 -17.71 -4.51
C ALA A 141 8.90 -16.43 -4.40
N ASP A 142 7.62 -16.46 -4.79
CA ASP A 142 6.76 -15.29 -4.67
C ASP A 142 6.23 -15.12 -3.25
N ALA A 143 6.83 -14.16 -2.54
CA ALA A 143 6.42 -13.81 -1.19
C ALA A 143 4.99 -13.27 -1.11
N THR A 144 4.49 -12.62 -2.17
CA THR A 144 3.15 -12.01 -2.19
C THR A 144 2.08 -13.09 -2.12
N GLY A 145 2.22 -14.15 -2.94
CA GLY A 145 1.30 -15.29 -2.91
C GLY A 145 1.34 -16.07 -1.60
N ALA A 146 2.54 -16.29 -1.05
CA ALA A 146 2.70 -16.98 0.23
C ALA A 146 2.06 -16.19 1.39
N MET A 147 2.21 -14.87 1.41
CA MET A 147 1.54 -14.01 2.38
C MET A 147 0.03 -14.01 2.22
N LEU A 148 -0.49 -13.93 0.99
CA LEU A 148 -1.93 -14.01 0.73
C LEU A 148 -2.52 -15.36 1.16
N LEU A 149 -1.79 -16.46 0.94
CA LEU A 149 -2.17 -17.79 1.40
C LEU A 149 -2.27 -17.84 2.92
N ALA A 150 -1.23 -17.37 3.62
CA ALA A 150 -1.19 -17.35 5.07
C ALA A 150 -2.30 -16.48 5.67
N GLU A 151 -2.61 -15.32 5.05
CA GLU A 151 -3.69 -14.44 5.48
C GLU A 151 -5.06 -15.12 5.37
N ILE A 152 -5.35 -15.81 4.25
CA ILE A 152 -6.61 -16.55 4.10
C ILE A 152 -6.71 -17.69 5.12
N GLN A 153 -5.61 -18.39 5.39
CA GLN A 153 -5.56 -19.44 6.41
C GLN A 153 -5.84 -18.89 7.81
N ALA A 154 -5.13 -17.83 8.22
CA ALA A 154 -5.25 -17.24 9.55
C ALA A 154 -6.59 -16.53 9.77
N VAL A 155 -6.98 -15.64 8.85
CA VAL A 155 -8.12 -14.73 9.06
C VAL A 155 -9.44 -15.35 8.62
N ASN A 156 -9.47 -15.99 7.44
CA ASN A 156 -10.71 -16.49 6.86
C ASN A 156 -11.05 -17.92 7.30
N LEU A 157 -10.04 -18.79 7.45
CA LEU A 157 -10.23 -20.17 7.91
C LEU A 157 -9.97 -20.35 9.42
N GLN A 158 -9.42 -19.35 10.11
CA GLN A 158 -9.02 -19.43 11.52
C GLN A 158 -8.03 -20.57 11.80
N ASP A 159 -7.28 -20.99 10.79
CA ASP A 159 -6.26 -22.02 10.87
C ASP A 159 -4.87 -21.38 10.99
N ILE A 160 -4.55 -20.99 12.22
CA ILE A 160 -3.29 -20.34 12.57
C ILE A 160 -2.11 -21.29 12.41
N THR A 161 -2.33 -22.59 12.57
CA THR A 161 -1.27 -23.60 12.40
C THR A 161 -0.89 -23.74 10.93
N ALA A 162 -1.85 -23.72 10.02
CA ALA A 162 -1.56 -23.70 8.58
C ALA A 162 -0.85 -22.40 8.17
N ALA A 163 -1.29 -21.26 8.70
CA ALA A 163 -0.68 -19.97 8.43
C ALA A 163 0.78 -19.91 8.94
N SER A 164 1.05 -20.40 10.15
CA SER A 164 2.40 -20.44 10.72
C SER A 164 3.34 -21.28 9.86
N MET A 165 2.93 -22.48 9.44
CA MET A 165 3.72 -23.32 8.53
C MET A 165 4.03 -22.62 7.20
N THR A 166 3.08 -21.84 6.66
CA THR A 166 3.29 -21.08 5.41
C THR A 166 4.31 -19.95 5.61
N VAL A 167 4.21 -19.19 6.70
CA VAL A 167 5.15 -18.11 7.07
C VAL A 167 6.54 -18.67 7.37
N GLU A 168 6.64 -19.79 8.07
CA GLU A 168 7.92 -20.45 8.37
C GLU A 168 8.61 -20.95 7.10
N ARG A 169 7.85 -21.54 6.16
CA ARG A 169 8.39 -21.94 4.86
C ARG A 169 8.91 -20.73 4.08
N LEU A 170 8.20 -19.61 4.11
CA LEU A 170 8.65 -18.35 3.52
C LEU A 170 9.95 -17.86 4.17
N CYS A 171 10.05 -17.92 5.50
CA CYS A 171 11.24 -17.49 6.23
C CYS A 171 12.47 -18.36 5.94
N ALA A 172 12.26 -19.66 5.69
CA ALA A 172 13.30 -20.62 5.36
C ALA A 172 13.92 -20.40 3.96
N GLN A 173 13.30 -19.61 3.09
CA GLN A 173 13.83 -19.30 1.77
C GLN A 173 14.81 -18.11 1.85
N PRO A 174 16.11 -18.31 1.58
CA PRO A 174 17.11 -17.23 1.70
C PRO A 174 17.02 -16.19 0.57
N GLU A 175 16.38 -16.53 -0.55
CA GLU A 175 16.19 -15.65 -1.71
C GLU A 175 15.26 -14.47 -1.42
N ILE A 176 14.39 -14.63 -0.42
CA ILE A 176 13.41 -13.59 -0.05
C ILE A 176 14.11 -12.52 0.81
N PRO A 177 13.92 -11.23 0.50
CA PRO A 177 14.48 -10.14 1.30
C PRO A 177 14.15 -10.26 2.79
N VAL A 178 15.12 -9.91 3.64
CA VAL A 178 14.98 -9.95 5.11
C VAL A 178 13.77 -9.15 5.57
N ALA A 179 13.52 -7.98 4.98
CA ALA A 179 12.35 -7.15 5.29
C ALA A 179 11.02 -7.88 5.06
N THR A 180 10.91 -8.65 3.98
CA THR A 180 9.68 -9.41 3.66
C THR A 180 9.48 -10.59 4.61
N ARG A 181 10.56 -11.27 5.00
CA ARG A 181 10.50 -12.35 5.98
C ARG A 181 10.14 -11.83 7.38
N ALA A 182 10.73 -10.72 7.81
CA ALA A 182 10.38 -10.09 9.07
C ALA A 182 8.93 -9.58 9.09
N MET A 183 8.46 -8.95 8.00
CA MET A 183 7.07 -8.54 7.84
C MET A 183 6.09 -9.73 7.97
N ALA A 184 6.45 -10.90 7.42
CA ALA A 184 5.63 -12.11 7.54
C ALA A 184 5.52 -12.58 9.00
N LEU A 185 6.62 -12.54 9.76
CA LEU A 185 6.62 -12.88 11.19
C LEU A 185 5.86 -11.85 12.04
N HIS A 186 5.92 -10.56 11.68
CA HIS A 186 5.07 -9.53 12.29
C HIS A 186 3.59 -9.81 12.06
N ALA A 187 3.19 -10.12 10.84
CA ALA A 187 1.81 -10.49 10.52
C ALA A 187 1.37 -11.75 11.27
N LEU A 188 2.26 -12.74 11.42
CA LEU A 188 2.00 -13.94 12.22
C LEU A 188 1.73 -13.59 13.69
N ALA A 189 2.54 -12.71 14.30
CA ALA A 189 2.32 -12.24 15.67
C ALA A 189 0.96 -11.52 15.81
N ASP A 190 0.60 -10.70 14.82
CA ASP A 190 -0.70 -10.02 14.78
C ASP A 190 -1.88 -11.01 14.67
N TRP A 191 -1.73 -12.08 13.89
CA TRP A 191 -2.74 -13.14 13.82
C TRP A 191 -2.82 -13.96 15.12
N HIS A 192 -1.70 -14.21 15.80
CA HIS A 192 -1.73 -14.83 17.13
C HIS A 192 -2.48 -13.99 18.14
N LEU A 193 -2.31 -12.67 18.14
CA LEU A 193 -3.04 -11.78 19.06
C LEU A 193 -4.52 -11.61 18.69
N SER A 194 -4.83 -11.45 17.40
CA SER A 194 -6.19 -11.13 16.94
C SER A 194 -7.09 -12.36 16.80
N VAL A 195 -6.57 -13.48 16.31
CA VAL A 195 -7.33 -14.70 16.03
C VAL A 195 -7.15 -15.73 17.14
N ALA A 196 -5.90 -16.10 17.48
CA ALA A 196 -5.64 -17.12 18.50
C ALA A 196 -5.75 -16.60 19.94
N ARG A 197 -5.66 -15.27 20.12
CA ARG A 197 -5.58 -14.58 21.43
C ARG A 197 -4.45 -15.11 22.31
N ASP A 198 -3.38 -15.54 21.67
CA ASP A 198 -2.23 -16.14 22.33
C ASP A 198 -1.07 -15.14 22.35
N SER A 199 -0.86 -14.55 23.52
CA SER A 199 0.23 -13.60 23.78
C SER A 199 1.60 -14.28 23.73
N ASP A 200 1.69 -15.53 24.17
CA ASP A 200 2.95 -16.28 24.25
C ASP A 200 3.43 -16.66 22.84
N SER A 201 2.53 -17.15 21.98
CA SER A 201 2.86 -17.43 20.58
C SER A 201 3.19 -16.16 19.79
N ALA A 202 2.51 -15.04 20.08
CA ALA A 202 2.85 -13.75 19.47
C ALA A 202 4.24 -13.26 19.88
N LYS A 203 4.58 -13.43 21.16
CA LYS A 203 5.91 -13.12 21.70
C LYS A 203 6.98 -13.97 21.02
N ALA A 204 6.78 -15.29 20.94
CA ALA A 204 7.71 -16.21 20.29
C ALA A 204 7.96 -15.86 18.81
N ALA A 205 6.92 -15.45 18.08
CA ALA A 205 7.05 -15.02 16.69
C ALA A 205 7.93 -13.76 16.53
N LEU A 206 7.83 -12.80 17.46
CA LEU A 206 8.66 -11.59 17.46
C LEU A 206 10.09 -11.86 17.94
N GLU A 207 10.28 -12.71 18.94
CA GLU A 207 11.61 -13.16 19.39
C GLU A 207 12.37 -13.85 18.25
N LYS A 208 11.68 -14.64 17.43
CA LYS A 208 12.24 -15.27 16.23
C LYS A 208 12.77 -14.27 15.21
N ILE A 209 12.19 -13.06 15.11
CA ILE A 209 12.73 -11.99 14.23
C ILE A 209 14.09 -11.54 14.74
N VAL A 210 14.22 -11.35 16.06
CA VAL A 210 15.46 -10.91 16.71
C VAL A 210 16.56 -11.96 16.55
N GLU A 211 16.21 -13.24 16.68
CA GLU A 211 17.15 -14.35 16.53
C GLU A 211 17.62 -14.54 15.08
N LEU A 212 16.69 -14.47 14.10
CA LEU A 212 17.00 -14.71 12.70
C LEU A 212 17.68 -13.53 12.00
N PHE A 213 17.42 -12.31 12.46
CA PHE A 213 17.88 -11.09 11.80
C PHE A 213 18.52 -10.10 12.79
N PRO A 214 19.58 -10.51 13.52
CA PRO A 214 20.26 -9.61 14.46
C PRO A 214 20.81 -8.38 13.73
N ASP A 215 20.86 -7.25 14.43
CA ASP A 215 21.39 -5.98 13.94
C ASP A 215 20.69 -5.44 12.68
N THR A 216 19.39 -5.71 12.53
CA THR A 216 18.56 -5.12 11.48
C THR A 216 17.54 -4.12 12.05
N GLU A 217 17.09 -3.17 11.22
CA GLU A 217 15.96 -2.28 11.57
C GLU A 217 14.71 -3.09 11.98
N GLN A 218 14.52 -4.27 11.37
CA GLN A 218 13.40 -5.15 11.62
C GLN A 218 13.46 -5.79 13.01
N ALA A 219 14.65 -6.20 13.47
CA ALA A 219 14.83 -6.68 14.84
C ALA A 219 14.57 -5.57 15.87
N MET A 220 14.98 -4.34 15.59
CA MET A 220 14.69 -3.20 16.47
C MET A 220 13.19 -2.93 16.58
N MET A 221 12.46 -2.98 15.46
CA MET A 221 11.00 -2.87 15.47
C MET A 221 10.34 -4.02 16.25
N ALA A 222 10.85 -5.24 16.13
CA ALA A 222 10.35 -6.38 16.90
C ALA A 222 10.57 -6.22 18.41
N LEU A 223 11.74 -5.72 18.83
CA LEU A 223 12.04 -5.43 20.24
C LEU A 223 11.12 -4.35 20.82
N GLN A 224 10.84 -3.28 20.08
CA GLN A 224 9.87 -2.26 20.48
C GLN A 224 8.46 -2.86 20.63
N ARG A 225 8.04 -3.70 19.68
CA ARG A 225 6.74 -4.38 19.75
C ARG A 225 6.64 -5.37 20.92
N LEU A 226 7.74 -6.03 21.27
CA LEU A 226 7.81 -6.93 22.43
C LEU A 226 7.60 -6.17 23.75
N ALA A 227 8.12 -4.95 23.87
CA ALA A 227 7.94 -4.12 25.06
C ALA A 227 6.48 -3.69 25.30
N HIS A 228 5.73 -3.49 24.22
CA HIS A 228 4.32 -3.08 24.26
C HIS A 228 3.34 -4.21 23.95
N LEU A 229 3.78 -5.46 24.05
CA LEU A 229 2.95 -6.59 23.73
C LEU A 229 1.79 -6.70 24.73
N THR A 230 0.59 -6.96 24.24
CA THR A 230 -0.59 -7.07 25.11
C THR A 230 -0.46 -8.31 26.01
N THR A 231 -0.39 -8.08 27.32
CA THR A 231 -0.28 -9.13 28.33
C THR A 231 -1.52 -10.04 28.29
N PRO A 232 -1.40 -11.35 28.56
CA PRO A 232 -2.55 -12.27 28.60
C PRO A 232 -3.70 -11.74 29.49
N GLY A 233 -3.41 -11.14 30.64
CA GLY A 233 -4.44 -10.54 31.51
C GLY A 233 -5.18 -9.35 30.89
N GLN A 234 -4.56 -8.60 29.98
CA GLN A 234 -5.22 -7.52 29.23
C GLN A 234 -6.08 -8.07 28.08
N LEU A 235 -5.70 -9.22 27.50
CA LEU A 235 -6.53 -9.93 26.52
C LEU A 235 -7.78 -10.51 27.19
N GLU A 236 -7.65 -11.07 28.39
CA GLU A 236 -8.79 -11.54 29.19
C GLU A 236 -9.73 -10.40 29.61
N GLU A 237 -9.19 -9.22 29.96
CA GLU A 237 -9.98 -8.03 30.29
C GLU A 237 -10.78 -7.49 29.09
N ARG A 238 -10.29 -7.68 27.85
CA ARG A 238 -11.06 -7.37 26.64
C ARG A 238 -12.25 -8.31 26.45
N ASP A 239 -12.08 -9.58 26.78
CA ASP A 239 -13.12 -10.61 26.65
C ASP A 239 -14.19 -10.48 27.75
N HIS A 240 -13.75 -10.11 28.94
CA HIS A 240 -14.60 -9.89 30.09
C HIS A 240 -14.29 -8.52 30.69
N PRO A 241 -14.89 -7.44 30.13
CA PRO A 241 -14.67 -6.10 30.65
C PRO A 241 -15.02 -6.11 32.14
N ARG A 242 -14.01 -5.87 32.98
CA ARG A 242 -14.20 -5.84 34.42
C ARG A 242 -15.29 -4.81 34.71
N THR A 243 -16.38 -5.24 35.34
CA THR A 243 -17.35 -4.31 35.88
C THR A 243 -16.68 -3.56 37.02
N ILE A 244 -16.22 -2.35 36.75
CA ILE A 244 -15.64 -1.46 37.77
C ILE A 244 -16.81 -1.09 38.68
N PRO A 245 -16.83 -1.53 39.96
CA PRO A 245 -17.88 -1.14 40.88
C PRO A 245 -17.73 0.37 41.11
N LEU A 246 -18.60 1.14 40.47
CA LEU A 246 -18.64 2.59 40.63
C LEU A 246 -19.03 2.86 42.08
N LYS A 247 -18.09 3.39 42.87
CA LYS A 247 -18.45 3.98 44.16
C LYS A 247 -19.46 5.10 43.89
N PRO A 248 -20.54 5.22 44.68
CA PRO A 248 -21.49 6.31 44.50
C PRO A 248 -20.72 7.63 44.54
N GLY A 249 -20.86 8.43 43.48
CA GLY A 249 -20.20 9.73 43.37
C GLY A 249 -20.53 10.61 44.57
N ILE A 250 -19.60 11.46 44.98
CA ILE A 250 -19.82 12.37 46.11
C ILE A 250 -21.05 13.23 45.81
N GLN A 251 -22.11 13.03 46.59
CA GLN A 251 -23.31 13.86 46.49
C GLN A 251 -22.99 15.26 47.01
N ASN A 252 -23.53 16.28 46.36
CA ASN A 252 -23.34 17.70 46.71
C ASN A 252 -21.92 18.26 46.44
N LEU A 253 -21.30 17.89 45.31
CA LEU A 253 -20.03 18.48 44.83
C LEU A 253 -20.05 20.01 44.79
N GLY A 254 -21.20 20.64 44.54
CA GLY A 254 -21.34 22.11 44.56
C GLY A 254 -21.35 22.74 45.97
N LEU A 255 -21.50 21.95 47.03
CA LEU A 255 -21.54 22.40 48.43
C LEU A 255 -20.28 22.03 49.21
N LYS A 256 -19.54 21.00 48.77
CA LYS A 256 -18.24 20.63 49.35
C LYS A 256 -17.12 21.20 48.48
N LYS A 257 -16.17 21.90 49.10
CA LYS A 257 -14.86 22.15 48.46
C LYS A 257 -14.10 20.83 48.42
N VAL A 258 -14.39 19.99 47.43
CA VAL A 258 -13.59 18.79 47.14
C VAL A 258 -12.58 19.20 46.08
N SER A 259 -11.30 19.13 46.43
CA SER A 259 -10.21 19.29 45.48
C SER A 259 -10.18 18.07 44.57
N ILE A 260 -10.02 18.28 43.26
CA ILE A 260 -10.02 17.19 42.25
C ILE A 260 -8.83 16.24 42.51
N GLU A 261 -7.76 16.78 43.09
CA GLU A 261 -6.54 16.11 43.53
C GLU A 261 -6.79 15.06 44.63
N GLU A 262 -7.88 15.14 45.39
CA GLU A 262 -8.24 14.13 46.40
C GLU A 262 -9.01 12.93 45.80
N LEU A 263 -9.51 13.04 44.57
CA LEU A 263 -10.41 12.04 43.95
C LEU A 263 -9.69 11.04 43.06
N VAL A 264 -8.54 11.43 42.50
CA VAL A 264 -7.66 10.55 41.74
C VAL A 264 -6.36 10.53 42.52
N PRO A 265 -5.92 9.40 43.08
CA PRO A 265 -4.56 9.31 43.61
C PRO A 265 -3.62 9.51 42.43
N GLU A 266 -3.13 10.73 42.27
CA GLU A 266 -2.11 11.05 41.28
C GLU A 266 -0.87 10.22 41.68
N LYS A 267 -0.40 9.38 40.76
CA LYS A 267 0.85 8.65 41.01
C LYS A 267 1.92 9.69 41.30
N THR A 268 2.68 9.48 42.37
CA THR A 268 3.80 10.37 42.66
C THR A 268 4.82 10.29 41.52
N ILE A 269 5.48 11.39 41.20
CA ILE A 269 6.46 11.49 40.11
C ILE A 269 7.55 10.41 40.26
N GLU A 270 7.91 10.08 41.49
CA GLU A 270 8.88 9.03 41.84
C GLU A 270 8.39 7.64 41.46
N GLN A 271 7.11 7.33 41.71
CA GLN A 271 6.52 6.04 41.35
C GLN A 271 6.44 5.88 39.82
N GLU A 272 6.12 6.95 39.11
CA GLU A 272 6.09 6.93 37.63
C GLU A 272 7.50 6.70 37.06
N ALA A 273 8.52 7.35 37.62
CA ALA A 273 9.92 7.13 37.25
C ALA A 273 10.38 5.69 37.54
N GLU A 274 10.05 5.16 38.72
CA GLU A 274 10.41 3.79 39.13
C GLU A 274 9.76 2.73 38.24
N GLU A 275 8.48 2.87 37.91
CA GLU A 275 7.79 1.97 36.97
C GLU A 275 8.45 1.98 35.58
N MET A 276 8.81 3.17 35.07
CA MET A 276 9.51 3.28 33.79
C MET A 276 10.91 2.66 33.84
N VAL A 277 11.66 2.85 34.92
CA VAL A 277 12.98 2.22 35.09
C VAL A 277 12.86 0.71 35.14
N GLN A 278 11.91 0.16 35.91
CA GLN A 278 11.65 -1.28 35.97
C GLN A 278 11.22 -1.84 34.60
N HIS A 279 10.45 -1.09 33.84
CA HIS A 279 10.08 -1.47 32.48
C HIS A 279 11.30 -1.54 31.56
N LEU A 280 12.22 -0.57 31.66
CA LEU A 280 13.45 -0.54 30.87
C LEU A 280 14.47 -1.61 31.29
N GLU A 281 14.45 -2.07 32.54
CA GLU A 281 15.24 -3.24 32.97
C GLU A 281 14.79 -4.52 32.25
N GLN A 282 13.49 -4.66 32.01
CA GLN A 282 12.90 -5.80 31.29
C GLN A 282 13.00 -5.62 29.77
N HIS A 283 12.89 -4.39 29.28
CA HIS A 283 12.91 -4.03 27.86
C HIS A 283 13.93 -2.90 27.58
N PRO A 284 15.23 -3.21 27.50
CA PRO A 284 16.28 -2.20 27.38
C PRO A 284 16.20 -1.34 26.13
N PHE A 285 15.54 -1.80 25.07
CA PHE A 285 15.47 -1.13 23.78
C PHE A 285 14.15 -0.37 23.53
N ASP A 286 13.30 -0.24 24.55
CA ASP A 286 12.08 0.55 24.43
C ASP A 286 12.40 2.06 24.34
N THR A 287 12.26 2.61 23.13
CA THR A 287 12.50 4.02 22.85
C THR A 287 11.40 4.94 23.38
N GLU A 288 10.15 4.47 23.45
CA GLU A 288 9.04 5.32 23.89
C GLU A 288 9.13 5.55 25.41
N THR A 289 9.36 4.48 26.17
CA THR A 289 9.56 4.61 27.63
C THR A 289 10.82 5.41 27.96
N ARG A 290 11.92 5.24 27.20
CA ARG A 290 13.13 6.06 27.39
C ARG A 290 12.91 7.54 27.09
N GLU A 291 12.18 7.87 26.03
CA GLU A 291 11.83 9.25 25.71
C GLU A 291 10.93 9.87 26.79
N ARG A 292 9.91 9.15 27.27
CA ARG A 292 9.05 9.61 28.37
C ARG A 292 9.84 9.81 29.67
N LEU A 293 10.75 8.89 30.00
CA LEU A 293 11.63 9.02 31.15
C LEU A 293 12.55 10.24 31.03
N ALA A 294 13.09 10.50 29.84
CA ALA A 294 13.89 11.70 29.57
C ALA A 294 13.07 12.99 29.77
N CYS A 295 11.83 13.03 29.28
CA CYS A 295 10.91 14.15 29.53
C CYS A 295 10.60 14.32 31.02
N LEU A 296 10.35 13.22 31.74
CA LEU A 296 10.09 13.27 33.18
C LEU A 296 11.30 13.85 33.94
N TYR A 297 12.52 13.42 33.59
CA TYR A 297 13.75 13.95 34.18
C TYR A 297 13.98 15.44 33.88
N ALA A 298 13.71 15.89 32.66
CA ALA A 298 13.90 17.28 32.28
C ALA A 298 12.81 18.21 32.87
N GLU A 299 11.53 17.84 32.75
CA GLU A 299 10.42 18.72 33.13
C GLU A 299 10.15 18.73 34.63
N LYS A 300 10.13 17.54 35.27
CA LYS A 300 9.75 17.40 36.68
C LYS A 300 10.96 17.48 37.59
N TYR A 301 12.01 16.74 37.29
CA TYR A 301 13.23 16.71 38.11
C TYR A 301 14.24 17.81 37.79
N ARG A 302 14.09 18.50 36.65
CA ARG A 302 15.03 19.52 36.15
C ARG A 302 16.47 19.03 36.08
N ARG A 303 16.68 17.74 35.79
CA ARG A 303 18.01 17.13 35.64
C ARG A 303 18.31 16.90 34.16
N LEU A 304 19.06 17.83 33.57
CA LEU A 304 19.48 17.70 32.18
C LEU A 304 20.41 16.50 31.99
N ASP A 305 21.36 16.27 32.91
CA ASP A 305 22.34 15.18 32.80
C ASP A 305 21.70 13.80 32.54
N LEU A 306 20.69 13.45 33.35
CA LEU A 306 20.00 12.17 33.23
C LEU A 306 19.09 12.10 31.99
N ALA A 307 18.43 13.21 31.64
CA ALA A 307 17.61 13.27 30.44
C ALA A 307 18.47 13.12 29.17
N ALA A 308 19.62 13.81 29.14
CA ALA A 308 20.59 13.73 28.07
C ALA A 308 21.17 12.32 27.94
N GLU A 309 21.49 11.66 29.05
CA GLU A 309 21.98 10.28 29.04
C GLU A 309 20.98 9.32 28.36
N GLN A 310 19.69 9.40 28.70
CA GLN A 310 18.66 8.56 28.08
C GLN A 310 18.52 8.82 26.58
N LEU A 311 18.57 10.09 26.16
CA LEU A 311 18.49 10.47 24.74
C LEU A 311 19.73 10.05 23.96
N GLU A 312 20.93 10.21 24.53
CA GLU A 312 22.18 9.79 23.90
C GLU A 312 22.25 8.27 23.71
N GLN A 313 21.78 7.50 24.69
CA GLN A 313 21.68 6.04 24.55
C GLN A 313 20.82 5.66 23.33
N MET A 314 19.70 6.35 23.09
CA MET A 314 18.86 6.11 21.90
C MET A 314 19.52 6.58 20.59
N ILE A 315 20.24 7.70 20.61
CA ILE A 315 20.93 8.26 19.43
C ILE A 315 22.12 7.39 18.99
N GLN A 316 22.77 6.69 19.94
CA GLN A 316 23.92 5.83 19.69
C GLN A 316 23.54 4.44 19.19
N CYS A 317 22.29 3.99 19.41
CA CYS A 317 21.81 2.71 18.91
C CYS A 317 21.91 2.63 17.37
N PRO A 318 22.52 1.56 16.81
CA PRO A 318 22.58 1.36 15.36
C PRO A 318 21.19 1.09 14.78
N ASN A 319 21.00 1.38 13.48
CA ASN A 319 19.78 1.10 12.73
C ASN A 319 18.49 1.81 13.22
N GLN A 320 18.64 2.99 13.82
CA GLN A 320 17.50 3.83 14.16
C GLN A 320 17.02 4.64 12.94
N PRO A 321 15.71 4.83 12.76
CA PRO A 321 15.20 5.61 11.64
C PRO A 321 15.59 7.08 11.79
N ALA A 322 16.06 7.68 10.69
CA ALA A 322 16.59 9.05 10.68
C ALA A 322 15.66 10.08 11.34
N ARG A 323 14.34 9.96 11.10
CA ARG A 323 13.33 10.85 11.68
C ARG A 323 13.30 10.80 13.21
N GLN A 324 13.49 9.63 13.83
CA GLN A 324 13.49 9.50 15.29
C GLN A 324 14.76 10.10 15.89
N VAL A 325 15.92 9.84 15.29
CA VAL A 325 17.21 10.43 15.71
C VAL A 325 17.14 11.96 15.66
N VAL A 326 16.56 12.52 14.59
CA VAL A 326 16.33 13.97 14.46
C VAL A 326 15.36 14.49 15.53
N ARG A 327 14.30 13.75 15.86
CA ARG A 327 13.37 14.12 16.94
C ARG A 327 14.10 14.21 18.28
N TRP A 328 14.88 13.19 18.64
CA TRP A 328 15.61 13.15 19.91
C TRP A 328 16.69 14.22 20.01
N LEU A 329 17.41 14.52 18.92
CA LEU A 329 18.37 15.62 18.89
C LEU A 329 17.69 16.99 19.03
N ASN A 330 16.51 17.19 18.44
CA ASN A 330 15.74 18.41 18.65
C ASN A 330 15.26 18.55 20.10
N LEU A 331 14.78 17.45 20.68
CA LEU A 331 14.31 17.38 22.06
C LEU A 331 15.45 17.62 23.06
N LEU A 332 16.65 17.09 22.80
CA LEU A 332 17.85 17.40 23.58
C LEU A 332 18.20 18.90 23.52
N ALA A 333 18.14 19.51 22.32
CA ALA A 333 18.37 20.94 22.16
C ALA A 333 17.31 21.79 22.89
N ASP A 334 16.05 21.35 22.90
CA ASP A 334 14.99 21.97 23.71
C ASP A 334 15.32 21.95 25.20
N PHE A 335 15.75 20.81 25.73
CA PHE A 335 16.13 20.69 27.14
C PHE A 335 17.34 21.55 27.51
N GLN A 336 18.35 21.64 26.64
CA GLN A 336 19.52 22.50 26.83
C GLN A 336 19.14 23.99 26.91
N VAL A 337 18.22 24.44 26.03
CA VAL A 337 17.72 25.81 26.04
C VAL A 337 16.84 26.09 27.26
N MET A 338 15.97 25.15 27.65
CA MET A 338 15.01 25.35 28.74
C MET A 338 15.65 25.31 30.13
N LEU A 339 16.60 24.41 30.38
CA LEU A 339 17.16 24.19 31.72
C LEU A 339 18.45 24.97 31.96
N GLU A 340 19.39 24.94 31.01
CA GLU A 340 20.72 25.53 31.18
C GLU A 340 20.90 26.86 30.45
N GLN A 341 19.97 27.23 29.57
CA GLN A 341 20.08 28.38 28.68
C GLN A 341 21.38 28.36 27.83
N ASP A 342 21.95 27.18 27.62
CA ASP A 342 23.20 27.00 26.89
C ASP A 342 22.95 26.94 25.39
N LEU A 343 23.09 28.11 24.75
CA LEU A 343 22.99 28.25 23.31
C LEU A 343 24.12 27.54 22.56
N ILE A 344 25.29 27.39 23.16
CA ILE A 344 26.45 26.76 22.52
C ILE A 344 26.21 25.25 22.47
N ALA A 345 25.76 24.65 23.58
CA ALA A 345 25.40 23.24 23.60
C ALA A 345 24.23 22.94 22.64
N ALA A 346 23.17 23.76 22.67
CA ALA A 346 22.01 23.57 21.79
C ALA A 346 22.37 23.68 20.30
N THR A 347 23.19 24.68 19.92
CA THR A 347 23.67 24.81 18.53
C THR A 347 24.57 23.65 18.12
N ALA A 348 25.45 23.17 19.00
CA ALA A 348 26.27 21.99 18.74
C ALA A 348 25.42 20.72 18.53
N THR A 349 24.35 20.55 19.31
CA THR A 349 23.39 19.45 19.15
C THR A 349 22.67 19.51 17.80
N LEU A 350 22.19 20.68 17.38
CA LEU A 350 21.55 20.85 16.07
C LEU A 350 22.55 20.68 14.92
N GLN A 351 23.82 21.06 15.11
CA GLN A 351 24.87 20.82 14.12
C GLN A 351 25.09 19.32 13.88
N ARG A 352 24.95 18.46 14.90
CA ARG A 352 25.00 16.99 14.72
C ARG A 352 23.93 16.47 13.77
N ILE A 353 22.76 17.11 13.68
CA ILE A 353 21.72 16.75 12.70
C ILE A 353 22.21 17.03 11.28
N VAL A 354 22.84 18.19 11.07
CA VAL A 354 23.40 18.59 9.78
C VAL A 354 24.51 17.64 9.34
N ASP A 355 25.38 17.26 10.28
CA ASP A 355 26.53 16.41 10.01
C ASP A 355 26.11 14.95 9.74
N LYS A 356 25.12 14.42 10.49
CA LYS A 356 24.61 13.05 10.29
C LYS A 356 23.74 12.90 9.05
N PHE A 357 22.99 13.94 8.65
CA PHE A 357 22.02 13.87 7.55
C PHE A 357 22.22 15.00 6.53
N PRO A 358 23.39 15.06 5.84
CA PRO A 358 23.66 16.11 4.87
C PRO A 358 22.66 16.07 3.72
N ASN A 359 22.29 17.24 3.19
CA ASN A 359 21.38 17.41 2.04
C ASN A 359 19.93 16.91 2.25
N THR A 360 19.47 16.80 3.50
CA THR A 360 18.08 16.47 3.82
C THR A 360 17.28 17.70 4.25
N ALA A 361 15.94 17.61 4.19
CA ALA A 361 15.06 18.65 4.74
C ALA A 361 15.31 18.89 6.25
N PHE A 362 15.71 17.84 6.98
CA PHE A 362 16.07 17.93 8.40
C PHE A 362 17.29 18.83 8.64
N ALA A 363 18.30 18.75 7.77
CA ALA A 363 19.47 19.63 7.86
C ALA A 363 19.12 21.08 7.54
N ALA A 364 18.21 21.34 6.60
CA ALA A 364 17.73 22.69 6.33
C ALA A 364 16.96 23.28 7.53
N GLN A 365 16.04 22.49 8.11
CA GLN A 365 15.29 22.88 9.31
C GLN A 365 16.20 23.10 10.53
N ALA A 366 17.21 22.25 10.75
CA ALA A 366 18.17 22.42 11.83
C ALA A 366 18.99 23.71 11.67
N LYS A 367 19.45 24.04 10.45
CA LYS A 367 20.17 25.29 10.17
C LYS A 367 19.30 26.53 10.39
N GLU A 368 18.04 26.49 9.94
CA GLU A 368 17.08 27.57 10.17
C GLU A 368 16.85 27.78 11.66
N ARG A 369 16.64 26.69 12.40
CA ARG A 369 16.46 26.72 13.84
C ARG A 369 17.68 27.28 14.56
N MET A 370 18.90 26.86 14.20
CA MET A 370 20.14 27.41 14.77
C MET A 370 20.24 28.93 14.60
N ALA A 371 19.81 29.48 13.47
CA ALA A 371 19.79 30.93 13.25
C ALA A 371 18.76 31.65 14.13
N ASN A 372 17.66 30.97 14.48
CA ASN A 372 16.54 31.52 15.25
C ASN A 372 16.63 31.27 16.76
N LEU A 373 17.49 30.35 17.23
CA LEU A 373 17.67 29.99 18.65
C LEU A 373 17.82 31.19 19.61
N PRO A 374 18.59 32.25 19.29
CA PRO A 374 18.70 33.42 20.19
C PRO A 374 17.34 34.08 20.44
N SER A 375 16.48 34.12 19.42
CA SER A 375 15.14 34.70 19.51
C SER A 375 14.16 33.79 20.28
N GLU A 376 14.36 32.47 20.25
CA GLU A 376 13.59 31.51 21.05
C GLU A 376 13.89 31.65 22.55
N LEU A 377 15.15 31.88 22.92
CA LEU A 377 15.56 32.11 24.31
C LEU A 377 15.01 33.43 24.87
N HIS A 378 14.99 34.50 24.05
CA HIS A 378 14.33 35.75 24.44
C HIS A 378 12.81 35.58 24.63
N LYS A 379 12.15 34.76 23.81
CA LYS A 379 10.72 34.46 23.95
C LYS A 379 10.43 33.55 25.14
N SER A 380 11.26 32.54 25.42
CA SER A 380 11.09 31.66 26.59
C SER A 380 11.36 32.39 27.90
N ALA A 381 12.33 33.31 27.94
CA ALA A 381 12.59 34.16 29.10
C ALA A 381 11.50 35.22 29.34
N THR A 382 10.82 35.68 28.29
CA THR A 382 9.77 36.71 28.37
C THR A 382 8.36 36.11 28.52
N SER A 383 8.17 34.82 28.23
CA SER A 383 6.89 34.13 28.36
C SER A 383 6.83 33.33 29.66
N PRO A 384 6.18 33.81 30.74
CA PRO A 384 5.57 32.88 31.67
C PRO A 384 4.61 31.98 30.86
N ALA A 385 4.47 30.71 31.27
CA ALA A 385 3.59 29.72 30.65
C ALA A 385 2.34 30.42 30.12
N PRO A 386 1.93 30.19 28.85
CA PRO A 386 0.85 30.96 28.25
C PRO A 386 -0.33 30.89 29.21
N THR A 387 -0.64 32.00 29.86
CA THR A 387 -1.90 32.14 30.56
C THR A 387 -2.91 32.03 29.44
N ILE A 388 -3.42 30.81 29.24
CA ILE A 388 -4.55 30.56 28.38
C ILE A 388 -5.62 31.48 28.97
N LYS A 389 -5.79 32.65 28.38
CA LYS A 389 -6.97 33.47 28.59
C LYS A 389 -8.08 32.59 28.05
N MET A 390 -8.68 31.79 28.94
CA MET A 390 -9.91 31.09 28.62
C MET A 390 -10.83 32.14 28.01
N GLY A 391 -11.26 31.92 26.76
CA GLY A 391 -12.23 32.78 26.13
C GLY A 391 -13.40 33.00 27.09
N ASN A 392 -13.94 34.21 27.11
CA ASN A 392 -15.09 34.55 27.95
C ASN A 392 -16.31 33.74 27.48
N TYR A 393 -16.43 32.50 27.97
CA TYR A 393 -17.62 31.69 27.81
C TYR A 393 -18.59 32.04 28.92
N GLY A 394 -19.85 32.26 28.54
CA GLY A 394 -20.93 32.64 29.43
C GLY A 394 -20.97 31.75 30.68
N ARG A 395 -21.00 32.39 31.85
CA ARG A 395 -21.01 31.71 33.15
C ARG A 395 -22.46 31.40 33.51
N PHE A 396 -22.74 30.15 33.87
CA PHE A 396 -24.01 29.80 34.51
C PHE A 396 -23.93 30.16 36.00
N VAL A 397 -24.82 31.03 36.45
CA VAL A 397 -24.95 31.40 37.87
C VAL A 397 -26.38 31.06 38.30
N ALA A 398 -26.52 30.25 39.34
CA ALA A 398 -27.82 29.86 39.92
C ALA A 398 -28.85 29.33 38.89
N GLY A 399 -28.40 28.51 37.92
CA GLY A 399 -29.28 27.85 36.96
C GLY A 399 -29.81 28.73 35.81
N ARG A 400 -29.30 29.96 35.64
CA ARG A 400 -29.58 30.79 34.47
C ARG A 400 -28.30 31.06 33.66
N TYR A 401 -28.42 30.96 32.34
CA TYR A 401 -27.36 31.31 31.41
C TYR A 401 -27.20 32.83 31.38
N VAL A 402 -25.98 33.32 31.65
CA VAL A 402 -25.62 34.73 31.46
C VAL A 402 -24.73 34.81 30.22
N PRO A 403 -25.22 35.38 29.09
CA PRO A 403 -24.40 35.58 27.91
C PRO A 403 -23.24 36.55 28.19
N PRO A 404 -22.11 36.43 27.47
CA PRO A 404 -20.96 37.31 27.66
C PRO A 404 -21.34 38.77 27.35
N GLU A 405 -20.84 39.72 28.15
CA GLU A 405 -21.00 41.15 27.89
C GLU A 405 -20.42 41.50 26.52
N PRO A 406 -21.16 42.20 25.64
CA PRO A 406 -20.62 42.62 24.36
C PRO A 406 -19.53 43.66 24.57
N ASP A 407 -18.38 43.42 23.93
CA ASP A 407 -17.25 44.34 23.88
C ASP A 407 -17.73 45.76 23.54
N SER A 408 -17.47 46.71 24.42
CA SER A 408 -17.64 48.14 24.18
C SER A 408 -16.60 48.62 23.18
N GLN A 409 -16.80 48.31 21.90
CA GLN A 409 -16.04 48.90 20.81
C GLN A 409 -16.64 50.27 20.43
N GLN A 410 -15.81 51.29 20.65
CA GLN A 410 -15.57 52.40 19.73
C GLN A 410 -16.74 53.36 19.48
N THR A 411 -16.78 54.43 20.29
CA THR A 411 -17.32 55.73 19.88
C THR A 411 -16.48 56.28 18.72
N PRO A 412 -17.07 56.64 17.56
CA PRO A 412 -16.34 57.33 16.49
C PRO A 412 -16.06 58.80 16.87
N PRO A 413 -14.95 59.41 16.41
CA PRO A 413 -14.67 60.82 16.69
C PRO A 413 -15.66 61.72 15.96
N ALA A 414 -16.13 62.75 16.66
CA ALA A 414 -17.00 63.78 16.13
C ALA A 414 -16.29 64.59 15.04
N GLN A 415 -17.00 64.82 13.93
CA GLN A 415 -16.63 65.79 12.91
C GLN A 415 -16.81 67.21 13.47
N GLN A 416 -15.74 68.00 13.47
CA GLN A 416 -15.78 69.46 13.31
C GLN A 416 -14.61 69.88 12.42
#